data_AF-A0A932ZUR6-F1
#
_entry.id   AF-A0A932ZUR6-F1
#
_cell.length_a   1.000
_cell.length_b   1.000
_cell.length_c   1.000
_cell.angle_alpha   90.00
_cell.angle_beta   90.00
_cell.angle_gamma   90.00
#
_symmetry.space_group_name_H-M   'P 1'
#
loop_
_entity.id
_entity.type
_entity.pdbx_description
1 polymer ?
#
loop_
_entity_poly.entity_id
_entity_poly.type
_entity_poly.pdbx_seq_one_letter_code
_entity_poly.pdbx_strand_id
1 'polypeptide(L)'
;MINSPPTPITLPLGLHAIDGEILPVGEYPSSRTTPMPRRISYPVSSAIKVEILKREEKGSDVNLACHLINDAWKDLFDVAAIVSNDTDLAEPIRLVVQEKHKDVVVMSPNKFGVAPALKAVATHHRHLRPTHFRRALFGDPVSGTSIKKPTGW
;
A
#
# COMPACT_ATOMS: atom_id res chain seq x y z
N MET A 1 2.31 -19.45 -39.58
CA MET A 1 1.19 -18.50 -39.61
C MET A 1 1.51 -17.40 -38.62
N ILE A 2 1.57 -16.17 -39.11
CA ILE A 2 2.11 -14.99 -38.43
C ILE A 2 1.03 -14.45 -37.50
N ASN A 3 1.23 -14.56 -36.18
CA ASN A 3 0.38 -13.89 -35.20
C ASN A 3 0.75 -12.41 -35.22
N SER A 4 0.00 -11.60 -35.97
CA SER A 4 0.08 -10.15 -35.88
C SER A 4 -0.17 -9.72 -34.43
N PRO A 5 0.57 -8.73 -33.90
CA PRO A 5 0.28 -8.19 -32.58
C PRO A 5 -1.16 -7.66 -32.56
N PRO A 6 -1.90 -7.84 -31.45
CA PRO A 6 -3.26 -7.30 -31.34
C PRO A 6 -3.23 -5.79 -31.57
N THR A 7 -4.14 -5.30 -32.43
CA THR A 7 -4.25 -3.86 -32.68
C THR A 7 -4.76 -3.19 -31.40
N PRO A 8 -4.01 -2.25 -30.80
CA PRO A 8 -4.47 -1.53 -29.63
C PRO A 8 -5.70 -0.70 -30.00
N ILE A 9 -6.82 -0.94 -29.31
CA ILE A 9 -8.03 -0.13 -29.47
C ILE A 9 -8.11 0.80 -28.28
N THR A 10 -8.04 2.11 -28.53
CA THR A 10 -8.34 3.12 -27.52
C THR A 10 -9.85 3.34 -27.51
N LEU A 11 -10.52 2.88 -26.46
CA LEU A 11 -11.94 3.15 -26.27
C LEU A 11 -12.10 4.49 -25.53
N PRO A 12 -12.89 5.46 -26.05
CA PRO A 12 -13.21 6.67 -25.31
C PRO A 12 -14.02 6.34 -24.04
N LEU A 13 -14.04 7.25 -23.05
CA LEU A 13 -14.85 7.08 -21.84
C LEU A 13 -16.33 6.83 -22.23
N GLY A 14 -16.93 5.77 -21.72
CA GLY A 14 -18.30 5.40 -22.07
C GLY A 14 -18.63 3.92 -21.90
N LEU A 15 -19.86 3.59 -22.31
CA LEU A 15 -20.36 2.22 -22.39
C LEU A 15 -20.10 1.69 -23.80
N HIS A 16 -19.30 0.64 -23.90
CA HIS A 16 -19.01 -0.01 -25.17
C HIS A 16 -19.65 -1.38 -25.18
N ALA A 17 -20.42 -1.66 -26.24
CA ALA A 17 -21.07 -2.93 -26.45
C ALA A 17 -20.22 -3.77 -27.40
N ILE A 18 -19.86 -4.99 -26.98
CA ILE A 18 -19.19 -5.96 -27.82
C ILE A 18 -19.98 -7.26 -27.65
N ASP A 19 -20.57 -7.77 -28.73
CA ASP A 19 -21.39 -8.99 -28.77
C ASP A 19 -22.45 -9.11 -27.65
N GLY A 20 -23.12 -8.00 -27.32
CA GLY A 20 -24.23 -7.97 -26.38
C GLY A 20 -23.86 -7.76 -24.90
N GLU A 21 -22.57 -7.70 -24.56
CA GLU A 21 -22.12 -7.28 -23.23
C GLU A 21 -21.66 -5.82 -23.23
N ILE A 22 -22.12 -5.05 -22.24
CA ILE A 22 -21.77 -3.64 -22.03
C ILE A 22 -20.63 -3.57 -21.03
N LEU A 23 -19.45 -3.12 -21.47
CA LEU A 23 -18.32 -2.85 -20.58
C LEU A 23 -18.28 -1.37 -20.20
N PRO A 24 -18.37 -1.05 -18.89
CA PRO A 24 -18.12 0.30 -18.43
C PRO A 24 -16.61 0.57 -18.44
N VAL A 25 -16.15 1.36 -19.40
CA VAL A 25 -14.81 1.96 -19.35
C VAL A 25 -14.94 3.24 -18.51
N GLY A 26 -14.82 3.06 -17.20
CA GLY A 26 -14.96 4.14 -16.21
C GLY A 26 -13.62 4.74 -15.79
N GLU A 27 -13.68 5.96 -15.23
CA GLU A 27 -12.60 6.47 -14.40
C GLU A 27 -12.53 5.70 -13.09
N TYR A 28 -11.32 5.57 -12.51
CA TYR A 28 -11.17 5.01 -11.18
C TYR A 28 -12.02 5.85 -10.20
N PRO A 29 -13.00 5.27 -9.49
CA PRO A 29 -13.93 6.07 -8.71
C PRO A 29 -13.17 6.83 -7.63
N SER A 30 -13.24 8.16 -7.68
CA SER A 30 -12.64 9.05 -6.69
C SER A 30 -13.37 9.05 -5.35
N SER A 31 -14.54 8.41 -5.28
CA SER A 31 -15.43 8.48 -4.12
C SER A 31 -16.09 7.16 -3.76
N ARG A 32 -16.25 7.01 -2.44
CA ARG A 32 -16.75 5.86 -1.67
C ARG A 32 -18.26 5.62 -1.80
N THR A 33 -18.93 6.26 -2.76
CA THR A 33 -20.40 6.31 -2.89
C THR A 33 -20.98 5.24 -3.80
N THR A 34 -20.17 4.59 -4.64
CA THR A 34 -20.64 3.46 -5.46
C THR A 34 -20.32 2.15 -4.74
N PRO A 35 -21.29 1.23 -4.54
CA PRO A 35 -20.99 -0.11 -4.06
C PRO A 35 -19.98 -0.74 -5.02
N MET A 36 -18.76 -0.98 -4.54
CA MET A 36 -17.77 -1.72 -5.32
C MET A 36 -18.39 -3.08 -5.66
N PRO A 37 -18.49 -3.46 -6.95
CA PRO A 37 -19.01 -4.76 -7.30
C PRO A 37 -18.20 -5.83 -6.55
N ARG A 38 -18.88 -6.88 -6.07
CA ARG A 38 -18.22 -8.00 -5.38
C ARG A 38 -17.01 -8.41 -6.20
N ARG A 39 -15.86 -8.47 -5.54
CA ARG A 39 -14.57 -8.84 -6.15
C ARG A 39 -14.77 -10.13 -6.94
N ILE A 40 -14.82 -10.02 -8.26
CA ILE A 40 -14.90 -11.16 -9.16
C ILE A 40 -13.53 -11.83 -9.08
N SER A 41 -13.44 -12.99 -8.43
CA SER A 41 -12.17 -13.69 -8.19
C SER A 41 -11.52 -14.20 -9.48
N TYR A 42 -12.31 -14.39 -10.54
CA TYR A 42 -11.87 -14.87 -11.85
C TYR A 42 -12.72 -14.23 -12.96
N PRO A 43 -12.12 -13.78 -14.07
CA PRO A 43 -12.90 -13.27 -15.19
C PRO A 43 -13.89 -14.33 -15.69
N VAL A 44 -15.13 -13.93 -15.95
CA VAL A 44 -16.13 -14.81 -16.60
C VAL A 44 -15.61 -15.24 -17.97
N SER A 45 -16.06 -16.39 -18.48
CA SER A 45 -15.57 -16.93 -19.76
C SER A 45 -15.80 -16.01 -20.96
N SER A 46 -16.80 -15.13 -20.89
CA SER A 46 -17.10 -14.08 -21.90
C SER A 46 -16.30 -12.79 -21.71
N ALA A 47 -15.47 -12.69 -20.65
CA ALA A 47 -14.78 -11.45 -20.33
C ALA A 47 -13.75 -11.09 -21.40
N ILE A 48 -13.83 -9.83 -21.86
CA ILE A 48 -12.84 -9.26 -22.76
C ILE A 48 -11.53 -9.07 -22.00
N LYS A 49 -10.47 -9.65 -22.55
CA LYS A 49 -9.11 -9.52 -22.00
C LYS A 49 -8.45 -8.32 -22.67
N VAL A 50 -7.90 -7.43 -21.85
CA VAL A 50 -7.09 -6.29 -22.31
C VAL A 50 -5.67 -6.46 -21.81
N GLU A 51 -4.70 -6.07 -22.64
CA GLU A 51 -3.29 -6.07 -22.25
C GLU A 51 -2.98 -4.78 -21.48
N ILE A 52 -2.40 -4.92 -20.28
CA ILE A 52 -2.06 -3.80 -19.40
C ILE A 52 -0.58 -3.85 -19.09
N LEU A 53 0.14 -2.77 -19.40
CA LEU A 53 1.50 -2.56 -18.92
C LEU A 53 1.45 -1.86 -17.55
N LYS A 54 1.46 -2.62 -16.46
CA LYS A 54 1.52 -2.07 -15.10
C LYS A 54 2.98 -1.98 -14.65
N ARG A 55 3.47 -0.77 -14.38
CA ARG A 55 4.76 -0.55 -13.72
C ARG A 55 4.51 -0.39 -12.23
N GLU A 56 5.08 -1.28 -11.43
CA GLU A 56 5.13 -1.16 -9.96
C GLU A 56 6.58 -0.97 -9.52
N GLU A 57 6.80 -0.02 -8.62
CA GLU A 57 8.08 0.14 -7.93
C GLU A 57 8.06 -0.72 -6.67
N LYS A 58 9.12 -1.51 -6.45
CA LYS A 58 9.26 -2.45 -5.33
C LYS A 58 10.58 -2.29 -4.57
N GLY A 59 11.26 -1.16 -4.70
CA GLY A 59 12.57 -0.95 -4.10
C GLY A 59 12.50 -0.60 -2.61
N SER A 60 11.53 0.23 -2.24
CA SER A 60 11.41 0.75 -0.86
C SER A 60 11.15 -0.35 0.18
N ASP A 61 10.19 -1.25 -0.05
CA ASP A 61 9.83 -2.32 0.90
C ASP A 61 10.94 -3.36 1.05
N VAL A 62 11.63 -3.68 -0.06
CA VAL A 62 12.77 -4.61 -0.07
C VAL A 62 13.92 -4.03 0.74
N ASN A 63 14.28 -2.76 0.51
CA ASN A 63 15.37 -2.13 1.25
C ASN A 63 15.08 -2.06 2.75
N LEU A 64 13.85 -1.71 3.14
CA LEU A 64 13.45 -1.67 4.54
C LEU A 64 13.57 -3.05 5.20
N ALA A 65 13.09 -4.11 4.55
CA ALA A 65 13.19 -5.48 5.02
C ALA A 65 14.66 -5.92 5.19
N CYS A 66 15.50 -5.65 4.19
CA CYS A 66 16.92 -6.01 4.22
C CYS A 66 17.66 -5.32 5.36
N HIS A 67 17.44 -4.01 5.55
CA HIS A 67 18.08 -3.27 6.65
C HIS A 67 17.59 -3.72 8.02
N LEU A 68 16.28 -3.95 8.20
CA LEU A 68 15.73 -4.47 9.45
C LEU A 68 16.41 -5.78 9.89
N ILE A 69 16.52 -6.74 8.97
CA ILE A 69 17.20 -8.01 9.23
C ILE A 69 18.69 -7.78 9.48
N ASN A 70 19.39 -7.08 8.58
CA ASN A 70 20.82 -6.87 8.71
C ASN A 70 21.19 -6.21 10.06
N ASP A 71 20.45 -5.19 10.45
CA ASP A 71 20.72 -4.42 11.68
C ASP A 71 20.38 -5.25 12.92
N ALA A 72 19.38 -6.14 12.84
CA ALA A 72 19.09 -7.10 13.92
C ALA A 72 20.23 -8.10 14.12
N TRP A 73 20.83 -8.60 13.03
CA TRP A 73 21.96 -9.54 13.09
C TRP A 73 23.26 -8.89 13.54
N LYS A 74 23.47 -7.63 13.17
CA LYS A 74 24.60 -6.80 13.64
C LYS A 74 24.40 -6.22 15.04
N ASP A 75 23.27 -6.51 15.66
CA ASP A 75 22.93 -6.05 17.01
C ASP A 75 22.90 -4.51 17.14
N LEU A 76 22.43 -3.81 16.10
CA LEU A 76 22.48 -2.34 16.02
C LEU A 76 21.26 -1.63 16.63
N PHE A 77 20.27 -2.37 17.12
CA PHE A 77 19.10 -1.82 17.80
C PHE A 77 18.57 -2.81 18.84
N ASP A 78 17.93 -2.32 19.90
CA ASP A 78 17.22 -3.18 20.87
C ASP A 78 15.76 -3.41 20.47
N VAL A 79 15.10 -2.35 19.98
CA VAL A 79 13.71 -2.35 19.54
C VAL A 79 13.59 -1.61 18.21
N ALA A 80 12.91 -2.21 17.24
CA ALA A 80 12.60 -1.56 15.96
C ALA A 80 11.16 -1.04 15.93
N ALA A 81 10.98 0.17 15.42
CA ALA A 81 9.68 0.80 15.21
C ALA A 81 9.42 0.98 13.71
N ILE A 82 8.45 0.24 13.15
CA ILE A 82 8.15 0.25 11.72
C ILE A 82 6.84 0.97 11.48
N VAL A 83 6.87 2.05 10.70
CA VAL A 83 5.65 2.77 10.28
C VAL A 83 5.24 2.31 8.89
N SER A 84 4.48 1.24 8.81
CA SER A 84 3.96 0.69 7.55
C SER A 84 2.70 -0.16 7.78
N ASN A 85 1.97 -0.42 6.70
CA ASN A 85 0.89 -1.42 6.67
C ASN A 85 1.07 -2.41 5.52
N ASP A 86 2.28 -2.51 4.97
CA ASP A 86 2.60 -3.46 3.92
C ASP A 86 2.79 -4.87 4.51
N THR A 87 2.01 -5.82 4.03
CA THR A 87 2.08 -7.21 4.49
C THR A 87 3.32 -7.96 4.01
N ASP A 88 4.03 -7.45 3.00
CA ASP A 88 5.30 -8.04 2.53
C ASP A 88 6.38 -7.96 3.61
N LEU A 89 6.24 -7.07 4.61
CA LEU A 89 7.12 -6.97 5.78
C LEU A 89 6.86 -8.06 6.85
N ALA A 90 5.86 -8.93 6.69
CA ALA A 90 5.54 -9.91 7.73
C ALA A 90 6.71 -10.89 8.00
N GLU A 91 7.33 -11.41 6.94
CA GLU A 91 8.45 -12.35 7.07
C GLU A 91 9.71 -11.73 7.69
N PRO A 92 10.22 -10.56 7.26
CA PRO A 92 11.38 -9.95 7.90
C PRO A 92 11.13 -9.61 9.38
N ILE A 93 9.92 -9.18 9.73
CA ILE A 93 9.55 -8.94 11.14
C ILE A 93 9.57 -10.25 11.93
N ARG A 94 8.98 -11.33 11.38
CA ARG A 94 8.98 -12.65 12.01
C ARG A 94 10.40 -13.12 12.32
N LEU A 95 11.32 -12.99 11.35
CA LEU A 95 12.73 -13.38 11.52
C LEU A 95 13.40 -12.61 12.66
N VAL A 96 13.21 -11.29 12.73
CA VAL A 96 13.80 -10.47 13.79
C VAL A 96 13.24 -10.82 15.18
N VAL A 97 11.93 -11.01 15.29
CA VAL A 97 11.28 -11.33 16.56
C VAL A 97 11.61 -12.75 17.02
N GLN A 98 11.54 -13.74 16.11
CA GLN A 98 11.68 -15.15 16.48
C GLN A 98 13.13 -15.62 16.54
N GLU A 99 13.98 -15.20 15.59
CA GLU A 99 15.35 -15.71 15.49
C GLU A 99 16.38 -14.82 16.22
N LYS A 100 16.12 -13.51 16.27
CA LYS A 100 16.99 -12.54 16.95
C LYS A 100 16.46 -12.08 18.30
N HIS A 101 15.25 -12.47 18.66
CA HIS A 101 14.61 -12.10 19.93
C HIS A 101 14.60 -10.59 20.18
N LYS A 102 14.50 -9.80 19.11
CA LYS A 102 14.41 -8.33 19.19
C LYS A 102 12.97 -7.89 19.01
N ASP A 103 12.57 -6.89 19.78
CA ASP A 103 11.20 -6.41 19.74
C ASP A 103 10.94 -5.55 18.51
N VAL A 104 9.78 -5.77 17.89
CA VAL A 104 9.33 -4.98 16.75
C VAL A 104 7.95 -4.41 17.01
N VAL A 105 7.83 -3.09 16.89
CA VAL A 105 6.59 -2.33 17.02
C VAL A 105 6.11 -1.88 15.65
N VAL A 106 4.97 -2.40 15.20
CA VAL A 106 4.37 -1.98 13.91
C VAL A 106 3.33 -0.89 14.13
N MET A 107 3.48 0.22 13.43
CA MET A 107 2.58 1.36 13.48
C MET A 107 1.97 1.61 12.10
N SER A 108 0.65 1.52 11.99
CA SER A 108 -0.03 1.68 10.71
C SER A 108 -0.83 2.99 10.66
N PRO A 109 -0.61 3.88 9.67
CA PRO A 109 -1.47 5.02 9.39
C PRO A 109 -2.73 4.63 8.59
N ASN A 110 -2.90 3.36 8.25
CA ASN A 110 -4.04 2.89 7.48
C ASN A 110 -5.35 3.10 8.26
N LYS A 111 -6.39 3.58 7.58
CA LYS A 111 -7.73 3.83 8.15
C LYS A 111 -8.32 2.63 8.90
N PHE A 112 -8.00 1.40 8.48
CA PHE A 112 -8.52 0.16 9.04
C PHE A 112 -7.61 -0.43 10.13
N GLY A 113 -6.54 0.27 10.50
CA GLY A 113 -5.55 -0.19 11.46
C GLY A 113 -4.51 -1.13 10.85
N VAL A 114 -3.79 -1.82 11.74
CA VAL A 114 -2.68 -2.71 11.37
C VAL A 114 -3.21 -3.98 10.71
N ALA A 115 -2.61 -4.38 9.59
CA ALA A 115 -2.95 -5.59 8.85
C ALA A 115 -2.83 -6.86 9.72
N PRO A 116 -3.73 -7.85 9.58
CA PRO A 116 -3.69 -9.08 10.40
C PRO A 116 -2.37 -9.84 10.33
N ALA A 117 -1.76 -9.94 9.13
CA ALA A 117 -0.48 -10.62 8.95
C ALA A 117 0.64 -9.97 9.79
N LEU A 118 0.68 -8.63 9.86
CA LEU A 118 1.66 -7.90 10.65
C LEU A 118 1.40 -8.03 12.16
N LYS A 119 0.13 -8.04 12.58
CA LYS A 119 -0.23 -8.26 14.00
C LYS A 119 0.21 -9.63 14.51
N ALA A 120 0.24 -10.64 13.64
CA ALA A 120 0.60 -11.99 14.01
C ALA A 120 2.10 -12.17 14.30
N VAL A 121 2.95 -11.29 13.72
CA VAL A 121 4.42 -11.43 13.78
C VAL A 121 5.09 -10.35 14.64
N ALA A 122 4.48 -9.18 14.80
CA ALA A 122 5.06 -8.09 15.58
C ALA A 122 4.86 -8.28 17.09
N THR A 123 5.87 -7.90 17.89
CA THR A 123 5.75 -7.87 19.36
C THR A 123 4.61 -6.95 19.80
N HIS A 124 4.57 -5.75 19.22
CA HIS A 124 3.55 -4.75 19.52
C HIS A 124 3.03 -4.10 18.25
N HIS A 125 1.81 -3.57 18.31
CA HIS A 125 1.24 -2.86 17.18
C HIS A 125 0.36 -1.68 17.62
N ARG A 126 0.36 -0.60 16.83
CA ARG A 126 -0.46 0.60 17.06
C ARG A 126 -1.09 1.10 15.76
N HIS A 127 -2.34 1.53 15.86
CA HIS A 127 -3.00 2.28 14.78
C HIS A 127 -2.74 3.78 14.99
N LEU A 128 -2.07 4.41 14.02
CA LEU A 128 -1.85 5.85 14.00
C LEU A 128 -3.11 6.57 13.51
N ARG A 129 -3.79 7.26 14.43
CA ARG A 129 -5.00 8.03 14.16
C ARG A 129 -4.64 9.45 13.72
N PRO A 130 -5.50 10.16 12.97
CA PRO A 130 -5.31 11.58 12.64
C PRO A 130 -5.04 12.48 13.86
N THR A 131 -5.57 12.14 15.04
CA THR A 131 -5.30 12.84 16.29
C THR A 131 -3.85 12.75 16.74
N HIS A 132 -3.14 11.65 16.46
CA HIS A 132 -1.72 11.52 16.80
C HIS A 132 -0.88 12.50 15.96
N PHE A 133 -1.14 12.55 14.66
CA PHE A 133 -0.44 13.47 13.76
C PHE A 133 -0.72 14.94 14.10
N ARG A 134 -1.99 15.32 14.34
CA ARG A 134 -2.34 16.70 14.72
C ARG A 134 -1.64 17.19 15.98
N ARG A 135 -1.37 16.30 16.94
CA ARG A 135 -0.64 16.61 18.18
C ARG A 135 0.88 16.65 18.01
N ALA A 136 1.39 16.12 16.89
CA ALA A 136 2.81 16.02 16.58
C ALA A 136 3.25 17.02 15.49
N LEU A 137 2.39 17.99 15.14
CA LEU A 137 2.77 19.08 14.24
C LEU A 137 3.63 20.10 14.98
N PHE A 138 4.61 20.66 14.26
CA PHE A 138 5.29 21.87 14.72
C PHE A 138 4.30 23.04 14.82
N GLY A 139 4.65 24.05 15.63
CA GLY A 139 3.93 25.33 15.64
C GLY A 139 3.97 26.01 14.27
N ASP A 140 3.09 26.99 14.08
CA ASP A 140 3.07 27.83 12.88
C ASP A 140 3.33 29.30 13.28
N PRO A 141 4.51 29.89 12.94
CA PRO A 141 5.65 29.28 12.26
C PRO A 141 6.41 28.26 13.11
N VAL A 142 7.23 27.41 12.47
CA VAL A 142 8.10 26.47 13.18
C VAL A 142 9.13 27.26 13.99
N SER A 143 9.15 27.02 15.30
CA SER A 143 9.99 27.76 16.26
C SER A 143 11.46 27.83 15.81
N GLY A 144 12.02 29.04 15.77
CA GLY A 144 13.41 29.27 15.36
C GLY A 144 13.65 29.27 13.85
N THR A 145 12.61 29.24 13.01
CA THR A 145 12.74 29.26 11.55
C THR A 145 11.76 30.23 10.89
N SER A 146 11.95 30.50 9.60
CA SER A 146 10.99 31.22 8.75
C SER A 146 9.94 30.31 8.10
N ILE A 147 9.96 29.00 8.40
CA ILE A 147 9.06 28.01 7.79
C ILE A 147 7.67 28.17 8.41
N LYS A 148 6.70 28.52 7.57
CA LYS A 148 5.28 28.64 7.91
C LYS A 148 4.49 27.45 7.38
N LYS A 149 3.35 27.18 8.00
CA LYS A 149 2.39 26.21 7.47
C LYS A 149 1.89 26.69 6.09
N PRO A 150 1.88 25.84 5.05
CA PRO A 150 1.32 26.20 3.75
C PRO A 150 -0.14 26.61 3.86
N THR A 151 -0.52 27.66 3.13
CA THR A 151 -1.91 28.14 3.08
C THR A 151 -2.80 27.04 2.50
N GLY A 152 -3.83 26.61 3.25
CA GLY A 152 -4.80 25.59 2.81
C GLY A 152 -4.54 24.17 3.32
N TRP A 153 -3.49 23.95 4.12
CA TRP A 153 -3.28 22.73 4.92
C TRP A 153 -4.01 22.76 6.26
#